data_AF-A0A744GJ16-F1
#
_entry.id   AF-A0A744GJ16-F1
#
_cell.length_a   1.000
_cell.length_b   1.000
_cell.length_c   1.000
_cell.angle_alpha   90.00
_cell.angle_beta   90.00
_cell.angle_gamma   90.00
#
_symmetry.space_group_name_H-M   'P 1'
#
loop_
_entity.id
_entity.type
_entity.pdbx_description
1 polymer ?
#
loop_
_entity_poly.entity_id
_entity_poly.type
_entity_poly.pdbx_seq_one_letter_code
_entity_poly.pdbx_strand_id
1 'polypeptide(L)'
;MNLKKQRGMTLLEIIIVLGIIGTIAAGVVILAQRAYDSKAMTDLTTNINTIRTAMKDAYGSTGIYPLPAGTATAALNDQTINEAAGQATPIGKLIALGKLSTDEAKNNISNDYISAGAGNISANGVQKGYFLEVNGLNAQQCRNILLQAGNSFDYVEVTNNAPAGAYHYDKDAVDLAHALSGVTAAVPGADTAHPGTPALLTGSGIFRSLATDGNTLITADGVITACNDDSDNSVVLGSR
;
A
#
# COMPACT_ATOMS: atom_id res chain seq x y z
N MET A 1 -57.54 34.80 -16.48
CA MET A 1 -56.15 34.48 -16.09
C MET A 1 -55.49 33.75 -17.26
N ASN A 2 -54.54 34.39 -17.94
CA ASN A 2 -53.87 33.87 -19.13
C ASN A 2 -52.99 32.66 -18.78
N LEU A 3 -53.35 31.46 -19.27
CA LEU A 3 -52.42 30.33 -19.29
C LEU A 3 -51.29 30.65 -20.29
N LYS A 4 -50.10 30.89 -19.75
CA LYS A 4 -48.87 31.10 -20.53
C LYS A 4 -48.63 29.85 -21.39
N LYS A 5 -48.63 30.02 -22.71
CA LYS A 5 -48.43 28.98 -23.73
C LYS A 5 -47.05 28.32 -23.54
N GLN A 6 -47.05 27.13 -22.94
CA GLN A 6 -45.86 26.29 -22.81
C GLN A 6 -45.53 25.76 -24.22
N ARG A 7 -44.47 26.30 -24.84
CA ARG A 7 -43.98 25.80 -26.12
C ARG A 7 -43.39 24.42 -25.86
N GLY A 8 -43.98 23.38 -26.45
CA GLY A 8 -43.48 22.01 -26.32
C GLY A 8 -42.04 21.95 -26.82
N MET A 9 -41.11 21.60 -25.94
CA MET A 9 -39.75 21.22 -26.31
C MET A 9 -39.87 20.00 -27.22
N THR A 10 -39.26 20.04 -28.40
CA THR A 10 -39.43 18.95 -29.37
C THR A 10 -38.73 17.70 -28.83
N LEU A 11 -39.34 16.52 -29.01
CA LEU A 11 -38.82 15.24 -28.50
C LEU A 11 -37.39 14.97 -29.02
N LEU A 12 -37.10 15.47 -30.23
CA LEU A 12 -35.79 15.37 -30.88
C LEU A 12 -34.71 16.22 -30.18
N GLU A 13 -35.02 17.44 -29.75
CA GLU A 13 -34.07 18.27 -28.99
C GLU A 13 -33.68 17.60 -27.67
N ILE A 14 -34.64 16.96 -26.99
CA ILE A 14 -34.37 16.26 -25.73
C ILE A 14 -33.44 15.05 -25.96
N ILE A 15 -33.64 14.29 -27.04
CA ILE A 15 -32.80 13.13 -27.34
C ILE A 15 -31.35 13.54 -27.64
N ILE A 16 -31.15 14.63 -28.39
CA ILE A 16 -29.78 15.12 -28.70
C ILE A 16 -29.11 15.60 -27.41
N VAL A 17 -29.82 16.34 -26.55
CA VAL A 17 -29.30 16.81 -25.27
C VAL A 17 -28.94 15.64 -24.36
N LEU A 18 -29.80 14.62 -24.25
CA LEU A 18 -29.50 13.41 -23.47
C LEU A 18 -28.32 12.63 -24.06
N GLY A 19 -28.18 12.59 -25.38
CA GLY A 19 -27.04 11.96 -26.06
C GLY A 19 -25.71 12.63 -25.72
N ILE A 20 -25.66 13.96 -25.72
CA ILE A 20 -24.44 14.72 -25.37
C ILE A 20 -24.15 14.60 -23.86
N ILE A 21 -25.17 14.69 -23.01
CA ILE A 21 -24.98 14.52 -21.56
C ILE A 21 -24.46 13.10 -21.26
N GLY A 22 -24.98 12.08 -21.95
CA GLY A 22 -24.54 10.69 -21.77
C GLY A 22 -23.06 10.48 -22.11
N THR A 23 -22.56 11.05 -23.21
CA THR A 23 -21.15 10.90 -23.60
C THR A 23 -20.21 11.70 -22.69
N ILE A 24 -20.60 12.91 -22.28
CA ILE A 24 -19.81 13.71 -21.33
C ILE A 24 -19.75 13.00 -19.97
N ALA A 25 -20.88 12.50 -19.46
CA ALA A 25 -20.94 11.79 -18.18
C ALA A 25 -20.01 10.57 -18.15
N ALA A 26 -19.98 9.77 -19.22
CA ALA A 26 -19.07 8.63 -19.32
C ALA A 26 -17.59 9.06 -19.30
N GLY A 27 -17.25 10.15 -20.00
CA GLY A 27 -15.88 10.68 -20.02
C GLY A 27 -15.40 11.19 -18.66
N VAL A 28 -16.24 11.96 -17.95
CA VAL A 28 -15.84 12.58 -16.67
C VAL A 28 -15.73 11.57 -15.53
N VAL A 29 -16.52 10.49 -15.52
CA VAL A 29 -16.44 9.46 -14.48
C VAL A 29 -15.09 8.75 -14.51
N ILE A 30 -14.59 8.40 -15.69
CA ILE A 30 -13.29 7.73 -15.85
C ILE A 30 -12.15 8.67 -15.43
N LEU A 31 -12.20 9.94 -15.84
CA LEU A 31 -11.19 10.92 -15.47
C LEU A 31 -11.19 11.18 -13.95
N ALA A 32 -12.38 11.28 -13.35
CA ALA A 32 -12.52 11.47 -11.91
C ALA A 32 -11.99 10.26 -11.13
N GLN A 33 -12.35 9.03 -11.52
CA GLN A 33 -11.86 7.80 -10.89
C GLN A 33 -10.33 7.72 -10.93
N ARG A 34 -9.72 7.94 -12.10
CA ARG A 34 -8.25 7.96 -12.22
C ARG A 34 -7.59 9.02 -11.34
N ALA A 35 -8.20 10.20 -11.23
CA ALA A 35 -7.70 11.26 -10.36
C ALA A 35 -7.81 10.89 -8.87
N TYR A 36 -8.91 10.26 -8.46
CA TYR A 36 -9.07 9.76 -7.09
C TYR A 36 -8.09 8.64 -6.77
N ASP A 37 -7.91 7.67 -7.65
CA ASP A 37 -6.94 6.58 -7.48
C ASP A 37 -5.52 7.13 -7.39
N SER A 38 -5.15 8.07 -8.27
CA SER A 38 -3.84 8.72 -8.24
C SER A 38 -3.63 9.49 -6.93
N LYS A 39 -4.65 10.22 -6.45
CA LYS A 39 -4.57 10.95 -5.19
C LYS A 39 -4.43 9.97 -4.01
N ALA A 40 -5.23 8.91 -3.98
CA ALA A 40 -5.17 7.90 -2.93
C ALA A 40 -3.78 7.25 -2.86
N MET A 41 -3.13 6.95 -4.00
CA MET A 41 -1.76 6.43 -4.02
C MET A 41 -0.74 7.42 -3.44
N THR A 42 -0.84 8.71 -3.80
CA THR A 42 0.07 9.75 -3.31
C THR A 42 -0.10 9.98 -1.81
N ASP A 43 -1.34 10.07 -1.34
CA ASP A 43 -1.67 10.24 0.07
C ASP A 43 -1.18 9.01 0.87
N LEU A 44 -1.42 7.80 0.36
CA LEU A 44 -0.94 6.56 0.98
C LEU A 44 0.59 6.49 1.06
N THR A 45 1.30 6.86 0.00
CA THR A 45 2.78 6.89 0.02
C THR A 45 3.29 7.90 1.04
N THR A 46 2.59 9.02 1.21
CA THR A 46 2.89 10.01 2.25
C THR A 46 2.66 9.41 3.63
N ASN A 47 1.50 8.80 3.88
CA ASN A 47 1.16 8.12 5.13
C ASN A 47 2.19 7.05 5.52
N ILE A 48 2.61 6.21 4.57
CA ILE A 48 3.67 5.20 4.79
C ILE A 48 4.95 5.85 5.33
N ASN A 49 5.38 6.98 4.74
CA ASN A 49 6.58 7.68 5.19
C ASN A 49 6.40 8.42 6.53
N THR A 50 5.21 8.95 6.79
CA THR A 50 4.85 9.53 8.09
C THR A 50 4.91 8.46 9.18
N ILE A 51 4.30 7.30 8.97
CA ILE A 51 4.32 6.19 9.93
C ILE A 51 5.73 5.66 10.12
N ARG A 52 6.52 5.52 9.04
CA ARG A 52 7.94 5.16 9.13
C ARG A 52 8.70 6.07 10.09
N THR A 53 8.50 7.39 9.95
CA THR A 53 9.15 8.39 10.80
C THR A 53 8.66 8.27 12.24
N ALA A 54 7.35 8.13 12.46
CA ALA A 54 6.75 7.99 13.79
C ALA A 54 7.22 6.71 14.52
N MET A 55 7.32 5.59 13.80
CA MET A 55 7.86 4.33 14.33
C MET A 55 9.31 4.50 14.80
N LYS A 56 10.15 5.13 13.97
CA LYS A 56 11.56 5.35 14.32
C LYS A 56 11.72 6.32 15.48
N ASP A 57 10.92 7.38 15.54
CA ASP A 57 10.96 8.35 16.63
C ASP A 57 10.50 7.73 17.97
N ALA A 58 9.42 6.94 17.95
CA ALA A 58 8.87 6.33 19.16
C ALA A 58 9.73 5.18 19.71
N TYR A 59 10.28 4.33 18.83
CA TYR A 59 10.91 3.06 19.22
C TYR A 59 12.39 2.93 18.80
N GLY A 60 12.89 3.81 17.94
CA GLY A 60 14.24 3.69 17.38
C GLY A 60 15.36 3.88 18.41
N SER A 61 15.11 4.59 19.51
CA SER A 61 16.09 4.79 20.59
C SER A 61 16.32 3.54 21.44
N THR A 62 15.26 2.76 21.67
CA THR A 62 15.35 1.48 22.39
C THR A 62 15.72 0.34 21.46
N GLY A 63 15.39 0.46 20.18
CA GLY A 63 15.50 -0.61 19.19
C GLY A 63 14.53 -1.77 19.46
N ILE A 64 13.52 -1.56 20.31
CA ILE A 64 12.50 -2.54 20.66
C ILE A 64 11.18 -2.06 20.05
N TYR A 65 10.80 -2.68 18.94
CA TYR A 65 9.54 -2.40 18.26
C TYR A 65 8.44 -3.34 18.76
N PRO A 66 7.18 -2.89 18.82
CA PRO A 66 6.08 -3.74 19.27
C PRO A 66 5.79 -4.86 18.27
N LEU A 67 5.43 -6.05 18.76
CA LEU A 67 4.89 -7.12 17.93
C LEU A 67 3.61 -6.63 17.21
N PRO A 68 3.33 -7.15 16.00
CA PRO A 68 2.09 -6.82 15.32
C PRO A 68 0.87 -7.31 16.10
N ALA A 69 -0.28 -6.77 15.72
CA ALA A 69 -1.59 -7.19 16.20
C ALA A 69 -2.61 -7.12 15.05
N GLY A 70 -2.31 -7.76 13.92
CA GLY A 70 -3.05 -7.62 12.66
C GLY A 70 -4.55 -7.80 12.80
N THR A 71 -5.00 -8.85 13.49
CA THR A 71 -6.43 -9.12 13.75
C THR A 71 -7.10 -8.00 14.55
N ALA A 72 -6.40 -7.46 15.55
CA ALA A 72 -6.90 -6.33 16.33
C ALA A 72 -6.92 -5.03 15.50
N THR A 73 -5.87 -4.78 14.70
CA THR A 73 -5.78 -3.61 13.81
C THR A 73 -6.90 -3.61 12.77
N ALA A 74 -7.19 -4.76 12.16
CA ALA A 74 -8.27 -4.91 11.18
C ALA A 74 -9.67 -4.68 11.77
N ALA A 75 -9.84 -4.86 13.09
CA ALA A 75 -11.11 -4.62 13.77
C ALA A 75 -11.31 -3.15 14.17
N LEU A 76 -10.32 -2.28 13.98
CA LEU A 76 -10.39 -0.87 14.37
C LEU A 76 -11.25 -0.05 13.40
N ASN A 77 -11.90 0.96 13.95
CA ASN A 77 -12.60 2.01 13.22
C ASN A 77 -12.34 3.37 13.88
N ASP A 78 -12.92 4.43 13.31
CA ASP A 78 -12.72 5.81 13.77
C ASP A 78 -13.17 6.05 15.21
N GLN A 79 -14.10 5.24 15.73
CA GLN A 79 -14.50 5.31 17.13
C GLN A 79 -13.49 4.58 18.04
N THR A 80 -13.10 3.36 17.68
CA THR A 80 -12.31 2.49 18.57
C THR A 80 -10.81 2.77 18.55
N ILE A 81 -10.30 3.48 17.55
CA ILE A 81 -8.86 3.80 17.40
C ILE A 81 -8.31 4.62 18.59
N ASN A 82 -9.15 5.45 19.21
CA ASN A 82 -8.77 6.30 20.34
C ASN A 82 -9.07 5.66 21.71
N GLU A 83 -9.58 4.43 21.71
CA GLU A 83 -9.95 3.70 22.92
C GLU A 83 -8.88 2.65 23.29
N ALA A 84 -9.18 1.83 24.31
CA ALA A 84 -8.30 0.75 24.74
C ALA A 84 -7.99 -0.27 23.61
N ALA A 85 -8.94 -0.47 22.68
CA ALA A 85 -8.75 -1.34 21.52
C ALA A 85 -7.63 -0.82 20.60
N GLY A 86 -7.62 0.48 20.28
CA GLY A 86 -6.54 1.09 19.50
C GLY A 86 -5.19 0.99 20.20
N GLN A 87 -5.14 1.24 21.51
CA GLN A 87 -3.91 1.15 22.32
C GLN A 87 -3.32 -0.27 22.42
N ALA A 88 -4.10 -1.30 22.07
CA ALA A 88 -3.58 -2.67 21.97
C ALA A 88 -2.73 -2.90 20.70
N THR A 89 -2.87 -2.04 19.69
CA THR A 89 -2.18 -2.17 18.40
C THR A 89 -0.97 -1.24 18.30
N PRO A 90 0.07 -1.59 17.52
CA PRO A 90 1.21 -0.68 17.29
C PRO A 90 0.80 0.68 16.72
N ILE A 91 -0.10 0.71 15.73
CA ILE A 91 -0.51 1.96 15.07
C ILE A 91 -1.32 2.84 16.02
N GLY A 92 -2.24 2.27 16.80
CA GLY A 92 -3.02 3.03 17.78
C GLY A 92 -2.17 3.55 18.95
N LYS A 93 -1.08 2.87 19.33
CA LYS A 93 -0.09 3.42 20.28
C LYS A 93 0.59 4.68 19.74
N LEU A 94 0.95 4.71 18.46
CA LEU A 94 1.55 5.93 17.86
C LEU A 94 0.57 7.11 17.88
N ILE A 95 -0.72 6.85 17.61
CA ILE A 95 -1.78 7.87 17.70
C ILE A 95 -1.94 8.35 19.14
N ALA A 96 -2.00 7.42 20.11
CA ALA A 96 -2.11 7.76 21.53
C ALA A 96 -0.89 8.54 22.06
N LEU A 97 0.29 8.33 21.47
CA LEU A 97 1.52 9.11 21.75
C LEU A 97 1.55 10.48 21.03
N GLY A 98 0.54 10.80 20.22
CA GLY A 98 0.48 12.03 19.43
C GLY A 98 1.51 12.11 18.31
N LYS A 99 2.07 10.97 17.88
CA LYS A 99 3.07 10.88 16.80
C LYS A 99 2.44 10.77 15.41
N LEU A 100 1.15 10.49 15.37
CA LEU A 100 0.39 10.22 14.16
C LEU A 100 -1.06 10.66 14.37
N SER A 101 -1.69 11.27 13.37
CA SER A 101 -3.14 11.47 13.37
C SER A 101 -3.88 10.23 12.87
N THR A 102 -5.18 10.14 13.13
CA THR A 102 -6.01 9.03 12.64
C THR A 102 -6.01 8.92 11.11
N ASP A 103 -5.96 10.04 10.41
CA ASP A 103 -6.00 10.06 8.94
C ASP A 103 -4.66 9.65 8.32
N GLU A 104 -3.55 10.03 8.95
CA GLU A 104 -2.21 9.60 8.52
C GLU A 104 -1.95 8.11 8.77
N ALA A 105 -2.73 7.49 9.67
CA ALA A 105 -2.64 6.07 9.99
C ALA A 105 -3.43 5.17 9.02
N LYS A 106 -4.29 5.76 8.17
CA LYS A 106 -5.20 5.00 7.31
C LYS A 106 -4.58 4.65 5.96
N ASN A 107 -4.96 3.47 5.49
CA ASN A 107 -4.88 3.08 4.10
C ASN A 107 -6.13 3.59 3.37
N ASN A 108 -5.99 4.65 2.58
CA ASN A 108 -7.11 5.27 1.86
C ASN A 108 -7.64 4.39 0.69
N ILE A 109 -7.03 3.23 0.43
CA ILE A 109 -7.50 2.25 -0.55
C ILE A 109 -8.46 1.26 0.10
N SER A 110 -8.01 0.56 1.14
CA SER A 110 -8.81 -0.47 1.82
C SER A 110 -9.73 0.09 2.90
N ASN A 111 -9.50 1.34 3.31
CA ASN A 111 -10.13 2.02 4.45
C ASN A 111 -9.81 1.38 5.82
N ASP A 112 -8.76 0.55 5.89
CA ASP A 112 -8.23 0.01 7.13
C ASP A 112 -7.09 0.88 7.69
N TYR A 113 -6.75 0.72 8.97
CA TYR A 113 -5.52 1.31 9.53
C TYR A 113 -4.32 0.47 9.16
N ILE A 114 -3.25 1.09 8.65
CA ILE A 114 -2.02 0.38 8.26
C ILE A 114 -1.49 -0.42 9.45
N SER A 115 -1.29 -1.73 9.23
CA SER A 115 -0.69 -2.59 10.25
C SER A 115 0.80 -2.31 10.35
N ALA A 116 1.30 -2.33 11.57
CA ALA A 116 2.72 -2.17 11.85
C ALA A 116 3.12 -3.22 12.87
N GLY A 117 4.40 -3.59 12.87
CA GLY A 117 4.93 -4.54 13.82
C GLY A 117 6.44 -4.61 13.75
N ALA A 118 7.00 -5.48 14.58
CA ALA A 118 8.43 -5.65 14.68
C ALA A 118 9.00 -6.54 13.56
N GLY A 119 10.25 -6.27 13.20
CA GLY A 119 11.03 -7.01 12.22
C GLY A 119 12.35 -7.48 12.81
N ASN A 120 12.75 -8.70 12.47
CA ASN A 120 14.04 -9.28 12.81
C ASN A 120 15.07 -8.91 11.75
N ILE A 121 16.17 -8.29 12.14
CA ILE A 121 17.24 -7.87 11.20
C ILE A 121 18.25 -8.99 10.91
N SER A 122 18.00 -10.17 11.47
CA SER A 122 18.83 -11.35 11.36
C SER A 122 17.96 -12.57 11.66
N ALA A 123 18.25 -13.68 10.97
CA ALA A 123 17.61 -14.98 11.19
C ALA A 123 17.68 -15.49 12.65
N ASN A 124 18.57 -14.93 13.48
CA ASN A 124 18.67 -15.23 14.91
C ASN A 124 17.62 -14.50 15.78
N GLY A 125 16.63 -13.84 15.18
CA GLY A 125 15.55 -13.17 15.92
C GLY A 125 15.95 -11.84 16.56
N VAL A 126 16.96 -11.15 16.01
CA VAL A 126 17.35 -9.83 16.52
C VAL A 126 16.29 -8.82 16.10
N GLN A 127 15.32 -8.59 16.98
CA GLN A 127 14.16 -7.72 16.75
C GLN A 127 14.54 -6.24 16.88
N LYS A 128 15.27 -5.73 15.89
CA LYS A 128 15.72 -4.32 15.81
C LYS A 128 15.22 -3.59 14.57
N GLY A 129 14.24 -4.16 13.89
CA GLY A 129 13.55 -3.51 12.80
C GLY A 129 12.05 -3.47 13.04
N TYR A 130 11.35 -2.90 12.08
CA TYR A 130 9.89 -2.84 12.02
C TYR A 130 9.43 -3.01 10.58
N PHE A 131 8.15 -3.29 10.44
CA PHE A 131 7.48 -3.31 9.16
C PHE A 131 6.16 -2.54 9.21
N LEU A 132 5.69 -2.20 8.02
CA LEU A 132 4.39 -1.65 7.72
C LEU A 132 3.73 -2.57 6.70
N GLU A 133 2.48 -2.95 6.90
CA GLU A 133 1.72 -3.76 5.96
C GLU A 133 0.51 -2.97 5.45
N VAL A 134 0.43 -2.85 4.12
CA VAL A 134 -0.66 -2.20 3.40
C VAL A 134 -1.45 -3.28 2.67
N ASN A 135 -2.69 -3.52 3.09
CA ASN A 135 -3.55 -4.61 2.62
C ASN A 135 -4.61 -4.16 1.60
N GLY A 136 -5.36 -5.12 1.06
CA GLY A 136 -6.53 -4.88 0.21
C GLY A 136 -6.20 -4.20 -1.11
N LEU A 137 -5.04 -4.50 -1.68
CA LEU A 137 -4.55 -3.87 -2.89
C LEU A 137 -4.93 -4.70 -4.11
N ASN A 138 -5.43 -4.04 -5.14
CA ASN A 138 -5.45 -4.66 -6.45
C ASN A 138 -4.04 -4.68 -7.08
N ALA A 139 -3.87 -5.46 -8.14
CA ALA A 139 -2.58 -5.63 -8.80
C ALA A 139 -1.94 -4.30 -9.26
N GLN A 140 -2.73 -3.32 -9.72
CA GLN A 140 -2.22 -2.02 -10.16
C GLN A 140 -1.75 -1.16 -8.99
N GLN A 141 -2.54 -1.12 -7.91
CA GLN A 141 -2.21 -0.38 -6.69
C GLN A 141 -0.97 -0.94 -6.01
N CYS A 142 -0.88 -2.27 -5.90
CA CYS A 142 0.30 -2.97 -5.38
C CYS A 142 1.56 -2.60 -6.16
N ARG A 143 1.55 -2.70 -7.50
CA ARG A 143 2.68 -2.31 -8.36
C ARG A 143 3.05 -0.82 -8.22
N ASN A 144 2.07 0.06 -8.09
CA ASN A 144 2.33 1.49 -7.87
C ASN A 144 3.02 1.78 -6.53
N ILE A 145 2.68 1.06 -5.46
CA ILE A 145 3.34 1.20 -4.16
C ILE A 145 4.78 0.69 -4.25
N LEU A 146 5.01 -0.45 -4.91
CA LEU A 146 6.36 -0.98 -5.14
C LEU A 146 7.26 0.04 -5.83
N LEU A 147 6.76 0.74 -6.84
CA LEU A 147 7.52 1.74 -7.59
C LEU A 147 7.77 3.04 -6.81
N GLN A 148 6.82 3.47 -6.00
CA GLN A 148 6.93 4.74 -5.27
C GLN A 148 7.70 4.62 -3.95
N ALA A 149 7.48 3.52 -3.22
CA ALA A 149 8.00 3.34 -1.86
C ALA A 149 9.05 2.22 -1.76
N GLY A 150 8.95 1.17 -2.58
CA GLY A 150 9.70 -0.09 -2.38
C GLY A 150 11.21 0.10 -2.27
N ASN A 151 11.82 0.90 -3.16
CA ASN A 151 13.27 1.14 -3.14
C ASN A 151 13.76 1.96 -1.93
N SER A 152 12.87 2.61 -1.20
CA SER A 152 13.22 3.38 0.00
C SER A 152 13.22 2.53 1.28
N PHE A 153 12.75 1.28 1.21
CA PHE A 153 12.74 0.33 2.31
C PHE A 153 13.86 -0.71 2.16
N ASP A 154 14.35 -1.21 3.29
CA ASP A 154 15.35 -2.29 3.36
C ASP A 154 14.72 -3.66 3.01
N TYR A 155 13.44 -3.83 3.33
CA TYR A 155 12.67 -5.05 3.06
C TYR A 155 11.38 -4.73 2.31
N VAL A 156 11.05 -5.53 1.30
CA VAL A 156 9.82 -5.43 0.53
C VAL A 156 9.31 -6.83 0.23
N GLU A 157 8.11 -7.12 0.67
CA GLU A 157 7.39 -8.36 0.38
C GLU A 157 6.00 -8.05 -0.16
N VAL A 158 5.55 -8.87 -1.11
CA VAL A 158 4.17 -8.91 -1.57
C VAL A 158 3.55 -10.22 -1.12
N THR A 159 2.41 -10.16 -0.44
CA THR A 159 1.61 -11.33 -0.06
C THR A 159 0.29 -11.34 -0.83
N ASN A 160 -0.45 -12.45 -0.80
CA ASN A 160 -1.73 -12.57 -1.52
C ASN A 160 -2.84 -13.25 -0.70
N ASN A 161 -2.93 -12.87 0.57
CA ASN A 161 -3.88 -13.41 1.54
C ASN A 161 -4.31 -12.34 2.55
N ALA A 162 -4.22 -11.07 2.15
CA ALA A 162 -4.51 -9.91 2.98
C ALA A 162 -5.48 -8.96 2.22
N PRO A 163 -6.75 -9.39 2.02
CA PRO A 163 -7.79 -8.51 1.51
C PRO A 163 -8.06 -7.34 2.47
N ALA A 164 -8.89 -6.39 2.04
CA ALA A 164 -9.42 -5.36 2.94
C ALA A 164 -10.08 -6.01 4.19
N GLY A 165 -9.77 -5.49 5.38
CA GLY A 165 -10.17 -6.06 6.66
C GLY A 165 -9.35 -7.26 7.15
N ALA A 166 -8.21 -7.57 6.54
CA ALA A 166 -7.29 -8.60 7.00
C ALA A 166 -5.82 -8.25 6.75
N TYR A 167 -4.92 -8.79 7.58
CA TYR A 167 -3.47 -8.65 7.47
C TYR A 167 -2.80 -10.01 7.43
N HIS A 168 -1.70 -10.12 6.68
CA HIS A 168 -0.87 -11.32 6.64
C HIS A 168 -0.21 -11.58 7.99
N TYR A 169 0.37 -10.54 8.59
CA TYR A 169 1.08 -10.64 9.86
C TYR A 169 0.19 -10.26 11.05
N ASP A 170 -0.06 -11.23 11.94
CA ASP A 170 -0.90 -11.02 13.13
C ASP A 170 -0.08 -10.81 14.40
N LYS A 171 0.73 -11.79 14.83
CA LYS A 171 1.44 -11.75 16.13
C LYS A 171 2.95 -11.89 16.04
N ASP A 172 3.45 -12.40 14.92
CA ASP A 172 4.86 -12.74 14.74
C ASP A 172 5.62 -11.62 14.06
N ALA A 173 6.90 -11.47 14.44
CA ALA A 173 7.78 -10.52 13.79
C ALA A 173 8.20 -11.02 12.40
N VAL A 174 8.35 -10.10 11.45
CA VAL A 174 8.80 -10.42 10.09
C VAL A 174 10.31 -10.65 10.08
N ASP A 175 10.80 -11.70 9.42
CA ASP A 175 12.24 -11.85 9.19
C ASP A 175 12.70 -10.98 8.02
N LEU A 176 13.27 -9.82 8.32
CA LEU A 176 13.76 -8.88 7.31
C LEU A 176 15.02 -9.40 6.60
N ALA A 177 15.67 -10.44 7.12
CA ALA A 177 16.83 -11.08 6.51
C ALA A 177 16.48 -12.38 5.76
N HIS A 178 15.19 -12.64 5.53
CA HIS A 178 14.75 -13.81 4.79
C HIS A 178 15.26 -13.78 3.34
N ALA A 179 15.54 -14.94 2.78
CA ALA A 179 15.94 -15.08 1.39
C ALA A 179 14.85 -14.56 0.44
N LEU A 180 15.27 -13.99 -0.69
CA LEU A 180 14.36 -13.51 -1.72
C LEU A 180 13.50 -14.65 -2.28
N SER A 181 12.28 -14.30 -2.71
CA SER A 181 11.36 -15.20 -3.41
C SER A 181 10.58 -14.44 -4.46
N GLY A 182 10.22 -15.10 -5.57
CA GLY A 182 9.56 -14.44 -6.69
C GLY A 182 10.45 -13.42 -7.43
N VAL A 183 11.78 -13.52 -7.28
CA VAL A 183 12.75 -12.64 -7.96
C VAL A 183 13.58 -13.43 -8.97
N THR A 184 13.59 -12.98 -10.22
CA THR A 184 14.62 -13.35 -11.19
C THR A 184 15.67 -12.24 -11.20
N ALA A 185 16.93 -12.60 -10.93
CA ALA A 185 18.02 -11.63 -10.81
C ALA A 185 18.22 -10.81 -12.09
N ALA A 186 18.66 -9.56 -11.92
CA ALA A 186 19.07 -8.71 -13.03
C ALA A 186 20.30 -9.29 -13.72
N VAL A 187 20.39 -9.14 -15.05
CA VAL A 187 21.57 -9.49 -15.82
C VAL A 187 22.31 -8.19 -16.15
N PRO A 188 23.56 -7.99 -15.68
CA PRO A 188 24.33 -6.82 -16.04
C PRO A 188 24.53 -6.71 -17.55
N GLY A 189 24.52 -5.48 -18.06
CA GLY A 189 24.92 -5.24 -19.45
C GLY A 189 26.40 -5.52 -19.65
N ALA A 190 26.75 -6.12 -20.80
CA ALA A 190 28.14 -6.41 -21.15
C ALA A 190 28.72 -5.34 -22.09
N ASP A 191 27.91 -4.83 -23.02
CA ASP A 191 28.31 -3.88 -24.06
C ASP A 191 27.09 -3.14 -24.65
N THR A 192 27.29 -2.36 -25.71
CA THR A 192 26.22 -1.60 -26.38
C THR A 192 25.20 -2.47 -27.13
N ALA A 193 25.54 -3.71 -27.46
CA ALA A 193 24.62 -4.67 -28.08
C ALA A 193 23.88 -5.53 -27.04
N HIS A 194 24.38 -5.60 -25.81
CA HIS A 194 23.84 -6.38 -24.69
C HIS A 194 23.63 -5.48 -23.46
N PRO A 195 22.58 -4.63 -23.44
CA PRO A 195 22.39 -3.61 -22.40
C PRO A 195 22.02 -4.15 -21.00
N GLY A 196 21.85 -5.47 -20.85
CA GLY A 196 21.42 -6.11 -19.61
C GLY A 196 19.90 -6.14 -19.46
N THR A 197 19.42 -6.78 -18.39
CA THR A 197 18.00 -6.87 -18.07
C THR A 197 17.77 -6.52 -16.60
N PRO A 198 16.68 -5.80 -16.26
CA PRO A 198 16.31 -5.58 -14.88
C PRO A 198 15.93 -6.89 -14.19
N ALA A 199 15.89 -6.88 -12.86
CA ALA A 199 15.33 -7.98 -12.10
C ALA A 199 13.82 -8.06 -12.36
N LEU A 200 13.28 -9.28 -12.53
CA LEU A 200 11.85 -9.51 -12.73
C LEU A 200 11.23 -10.01 -11.43
N LEU A 201 10.08 -9.46 -11.07
CA LEU A 201 9.32 -9.77 -9.86
C LEU A 201 8.01 -10.44 -10.27
N THR A 202 7.65 -11.56 -9.65
CA THR A 202 6.50 -12.37 -10.07
C THR A 202 5.58 -12.70 -8.92
N GLY A 203 4.29 -12.41 -9.08
CA GLY A 203 3.23 -12.73 -8.13
C GLY A 203 3.50 -12.17 -6.74
N SER A 204 3.33 -13.00 -5.72
CA SER A 204 3.72 -12.75 -4.33
C SER A 204 5.14 -13.26 -4.06
N GLY A 205 5.91 -12.52 -3.26
CA GLY A 205 7.25 -12.91 -2.86
C GLY A 205 8.00 -11.82 -2.11
N ILE A 206 9.21 -12.16 -1.65
CA ILE A 206 10.13 -11.26 -0.97
C ILE A 206 11.06 -10.69 -2.02
N PHE A 207 10.80 -9.45 -2.40
CA PHE A 207 11.49 -8.78 -3.49
C PHE A 207 12.74 -8.03 -3.04
N ARG A 208 12.76 -7.52 -1.81
CA ARG A 208 13.93 -6.89 -1.20
C ARG A 208 14.08 -7.38 0.24
N SER A 209 15.31 -7.61 0.69
CA SER A 209 15.59 -8.01 2.07
C SER A 209 17.03 -7.70 2.49
N LEU A 210 17.34 -7.95 3.76
CA LEU A 210 18.68 -7.86 4.36
C LEU A 210 19.53 -9.13 4.11
N ALA A 211 19.01 -10.12 3.39
CA ALA A 211 19.79 -11.30 3.02
C ALA A 211 20.97 -10.92 2.12
N THR A 212 21.95 -11.82 2.00
CA THR A 212 22.99 -11.70 0.98
C THR A 212 22.35 -11.61 -0.40
N ASP A 213 22.77 -10.63 -1.21
CA ASP A 213 22.17 -10.30 -2.51
C ASP A 213 20.66 -9.93 -2.45
N GLY A 214 20.16 -9.57 -1.26
CA GLY A 214 18.75 -9.21 -1.02
C GLY A 214 18.34 -7.82 -1.52
N ASN A 215 19.28 -6.98 -1.95
CA ASN A 215 19.01 -5.60 -2.36
C ASN A 215 18.60 -5.47 -3.84
N THR A 216 17.52 -6.13 -4.24
CA THR A 216 17.01 -6.10 -5.63
C THR A 216 16.41 -4.75 -5.97
N LEU A 217 16.95 -4.05 -6.98
CA LEU A 217 16.37 -2.80 -7.45
C LEU A 217 14.98 -3.05 -8.09
N ILE A 218 13.94 -2.43 -7.53
CA ILE A 218 12.58 -2.49 -8.09
C ILE A 218 12.50 -1.46 -9.23
N THR A 219 12.17 -1.92 -10.43
CA THR A 219 12.09 -1.09 -11.64
C THR A 219 10.72 -1.20 -12.29
N ALA A 220 10.37 -0.25 -13.16
CA ALA A 220 9.10 -0.25 -13.89
C ALA A 220 8.88 -1.54 -14.68
N ASP A 221 9.90 -2.01 -15.40
CA ASP A 221 9.83 -3.24 -16.18
C ASP A 221 9.83 -4.48 -15.28
N GLY A 222 10.54 -4.43 -14.14
CA GLY A 222 10.65 -5.54 -13.21
C GLY A 222 9.34 -5.88 -12.49
N VAL A 223 8.48 -4.89 -12.23
CA VAL A 223 7.21 -5.10 -11.49
C VAL A 223 6.05 -5.55 -12.35
N ILE A 224 6.17 -5.62 -13.68
CA ILE A 224 5.02 -5.86 -14.58
C ILE A 224 4.27 -7.15 -14.20
N THR A 225 4.97 -8.19 -13.77
CA THR A 225 4.40 -9.48 -13.34
C THR A 225 4.27 -9.63 -11.83
N ALA A 226 4.62 -8.61 -11.05
CA ALA A 226 4.46 -8.61 -9.60
C ALA A 226 3.00 -8.41 -9.23
N CYS A 227 2.60 -8.91 -8.06
CA CYS A 227 1.24 -8.89 -7.55
C CYS A 227 0.28 -9.76 -8.37
N ASN A 228 -0.63 -10.46 -7.70
CA ASN A 228 -1.61 -11.33 -8.33
C ASN A 228 -2.79 -10.49 -8.87
N ASP A 229 -3.47 -11.00 -9.90
CA ASP A 229 -4.59 -10.32 -10.56
C ASP A 229 -5.91 -10.48 -9.76
N ASP A 230 -5.86 -10.07 -8.50
CA ASP A 230 -6.97 -10.03 -7.54
C ASP A 230 -6.83 -8.80 -6.62
N SER A 231 -7.66 -8.73 -5.58
CA SER A 231 -7.68 -7.66 -4.56
C SER A 231 -7.11 -8.08 -3.20
N ASP A 232 -6.43 -9.21 -3.14
CA ASP A 232 -5.97 -9.83 -1.88
C ASP A 232 -4.48 -9.56 -1.62
N ASN A 233 -3.87 -8.73 -2.47
CA ASN A 233 -2.47 -8.36 -2.33
C ASN A 233 -2.26 -7.46 -1.11
N SER A 234 -1.16 -7.70 -0.39
CA SER A 234 -0.59 -6.71 0.51
C SER A 234 0.88 -6.44 0.18
N VAL A 235 1.33 -5.22 0.49
CA VAL A 235 2.74 -4.84 0.42
C VAL A 235 3.26 -4.63 1.84
N VAL A 236 4.29 -5.39 2.20
CA VAL A 236 4.98 -5.34 3.48
C VAL A 236 6.31 -4.62 3.29
N LEU A 237 6.50 -3.53 4.01
CA LEU A 237 7.62 -2.61 3.87
C LEU A 237 8.39 -2.53 5.19
N GLY A 238 9.63 -3.02 5.21
CA GLY A 238 10.44 -3.14 6.43
C GLY A 238 11.69 -2.27 6.46
N SER A 239 12.09 -1.88 7.67
CA SER A 239 13.25 -1.03 7.93
C SER A 239 13.86 -1.30 9.32
N ARG A 240 15.06 -0.77 9.58
CA ARG A 240 15.82 -0.88 10.84
C ARG A 240 15.57 0.31 11.78
#